data_AF-A0A521VQ85-F1
#
_entry.id   AF-A0A521VQ85-F1
#
_cell.length_a   1.000
_cell.length_b   1.000
_cell.length_c   1.000
_cell.angle_alpha   90.00
_cell.angle_beta   90.00
_cell.angle_gamma   90.00
#
_symmetry.space_group_name_H-M   'P 1'
#
loop_
_entity.id
_entity.type
_entity.pdbx_description
1 polymer ?
#
loop_
_entity_poly.entity_id
_entity_poly.type
_entity_poly.pdbx_seq_one_letter_code
_entity_poly.pdbx_strand_id
1 'polypeptide(L)' 'MNEQSVSNRLSSAKAALKSTILKILDLNRQLKSLRKIKEAPGEIALKQEMRLLNKMADQQAKIVQLYEIRLPSKTGSD' A
#
# COMPACT_ATOMS: atom_id res chain seq x y z
N MET A 1 23.54 5.81 -9.97
CA MET A 1 22.33 6.25 -9.23
C MET A 1 22.82 6.68 -7.85
N ASN A 2 22.63 7.93 -7.43
CA ASN A 2 23.17 8.41 -6.15
C ASN A 2 22.25 8.05 -4.96
N GLU A 3 22.77 8.07 -3.74
CA GLU A 3 21.99 7.73 -2.53
C GLU A 3 20.75 8.62 -2.33
N GLN A 4 20.86 9.91 -2.62
CA GLN A 4 19.74 10.86 -2.54
C GLN A 4 18.57 10.46 -3.46
N SER A 5 18.87 9.98 -4.66
CA SER A 5 17.87 9.53 -5.63
C SER A 5 17.19 8.24 -5.18
N VAL A 6 17.90 7.35 -4.49
CA VAL A 6 17.34 6.13 -3.90
C VAL A 6 16.45 6.47 -2.69
N SER A 7 16.89 7.40 -1.84
CA SER A 7 16.12 7.89 -0.68
C SER A 7 14.80 8.57 -1.09
N ASN A 8 14.83 9.42 -2.13
CA ASN A 8 13.62 10.05 -2.66
C ASN A 8 12.65 9.01 -3.25
N ARG A 9 13.17 7.99 -3.94
CA ARG A 9 12.38 6.87 -4.48
C ARG A 9 11.78 6.01 -3.37
N LEU A 10 12.53 5.74 -2.30
CA LEU A 10 12.03 5.03 -1.12
C LEU A 10 10.87 5.80 -0.47
N SER A 11 11.04 7.10 -0.26
CA SER A 11 10.01 7.97 0.34
C SER A 11 8.74 7.97 -0.50
N SER A 12 8.88 8.05 -1.82
CA SER A 12 7.75 7.97 -2.76
C SER A 12 7.05 6.61 -2.72
N ALA A 13 7.82 5.51 -2.66
CA ALA A 13 7.30 4.16 -2.56
C ALA A 13 6.55 3.93 -1.24
N LYS A 14 7.07 4.45 -0.11
CA LYS A 14 6.40 4.42 1.20
C LYS A 14 5.09 5.21 1.18
N ALA A 15 5.08 6.40 0.56
CA ALA A 15 3.87 7.20 0.40
C ALA A 15 2.80 6.48 -0.43
N ALA A 16 3.20 5.87 -1.56
CA ALA A 16 2.30 5.10 -2.41
C ALA A 16 1.71 3.88 -1.67
N LEU A 17 2.54 3.12 -0.94
CA LEU A 17 2.09 2.00 -0.11
C LEU A 17 1.08 2.44 0.95
N LYS A 18 1.38 3.53 1.67
CA LYS A 18 0.48 4.10 2.68
C LYS A 18 -0.87 4.49 2.07
N SER A 19 -0.86 5.14 0.90
CA SER A 19 -2.09 5.52 0.21
C SER A 19 -2.94 4.31 -0.18
N THR A 20 -2.32 3.25 -0.71
CA THR A 20 -3.01 2.00 -1.06
C THR A 20 -3.65 1.34 0.16
N ILE A 21 -2.91 1.25 1.28
CA ILE A 21 -3.41 0.70 2.54
C ILE A 21 -4.61 1.50 3.05
N LEU A 22 -4.54 2.83 3.04
CA LEU A 22 -5.64 3.69 3.45
C LEU A 22 -6.88 3.44 2.59
N LYS A 23 -6.72 3.28 1.27
CA LYS A 23 -7.84 2.98 0.37
C LYS A 23 -8.43 1.60 0.63
N ILE A 24 -7.62 0.59 0.91
CA ILE A 24 -8.10 -0.75 1.32
C ILE A 24 -8.92 -0.66 2.61
N LEU A 25 -8.46 0.11 3.60
CA LEU A 25 -9.18 0.30 4.86
C LEU A 25 -10.52 1.02 4.66
N ASP A 26 -10.57 2.01 3.78
CA ASP A 26 -11.80 2.72 3.45
C ASP A 26 -12.82 1.81 2.75
N LEU A 27 -12.41 1.08 1.72
CA LEU A 27 -13.29 0.10 1.05
C LEU A 27 -13.81 -0.96 2.01
N ASN A 28 -12.98 -1.41 2.97
CA ASN A 28 -13.42 -2.33 4.03
C ASN A 28 -14.51 -1.71 4.92
N ARG A 29 -14.42 -0.43 5.26
CA ARG A 29 -15.45 0.27 6.03
C ARG A 29 -16.75 0.38 5.23
N GLN A 30 -16.66 0.73 3.95
CA GLN A 30 -17.80 0.80 3.04
C GLN A 30 -18.47 -0.57 2.88
N LEU A 31 -17.70 -1.63 2.66
CA LEU A 31 -18.20 -3.00 2.58
C LEU A 31 -18.90 -3.45 3.86
N LYS A 32 -18.33 -3.16 5.04
CA LYS A 32 -18.97 -3.43 6.33
C LYS A 32 -20.30 -2.66 6.48
N SER A 33 -20.37 -1.43 6.00
CA SER A 33 -21.60 -0.64 5.99
C SER A 33 -22.66 -1.25 5.07
N LEU A 34 -22.29 -1.65 3.86
CA LEU A 34 -23.20 -2.25 2.88
C LEU A 34 -23.73 -3.61 3.33
N ARG A 35 -22.92 -4.43 4.00
CA ARG A 35 -23.39 -5.73 4.56
C ARG A 35 -24.46 -5.59 5.62
N LYS A 36 -24.53 -4.46 6.33
CA LYS A 36 -25.64 -4.15 7.26
C LYS A 36 -26.94 -3.86 6.52
N ILE A 37 -26.86 -3.49 5.24
CA ILE A 37 -27.96 -3.17 4.35
C ILE A 37 -28.02 -4.27 3.28
N LYS A 38 -28.38 -5.50 3.70
CA LYS A 38 -28.74 -6.69 2.90
C LYS A 38 -28.18 -6.73 1.45
N GLU A 39 -27.07 -7.47 1.26
CA GLU A 39 -26.40 -7.82 -0.01
C GLU A 39 -26.77 -6.95 -1.24
N ALA A 40 -26.25 -5.73 -1.25
CA ALA A 40 -26.36 -4.84 -2.40
C ALA A 40 -25.43 -5.30 -3.54
N PRO A 41 -25.82 -5.16 -4.82
CA PRO A 41 -25.00 -5.50 -5.99
C PRO A 41 -23.57 -4.90 -5.99
N GLY A 42 -23.34 -3.81 -5.24
CA GLY A 42 -22.04 -3.18 -5.05
C GLY A 42 -20.99 -4.03 -4.29
N GLU A 43 -21.39 -5.11 -3.61
CA GLU A 43 -20.46 -5.97 -2.87
C GLU A 43 -19.46 -6.70 -3.79
N ILE A 44 -19.87 -7.09 -5.00
CA ILE A 44 -18.98 -7.78 -5.95
C ILE A 44 -17.91 -6.83 -6.47
N ALA A 45 -18.30 -5.61 -6.87
CA ALA A 45 -17.38 -4.59 -7.37
C ALA A 45 -16.35 -4.19 -6.31
N LEU A 46 -16.79 -3.96 -5.07
CA LEU A 46 -15.89 -3.64 -3.95
C LEU A 46 -14.91 -4.78 -3.65
N LYS A 47 -15.36 -6.04 -3.68
CA LYS A 47 -14.47 -7.19 -3.51
C LYS A 47 -13.41 -7.29 -4.62
N GLN A 48 -13.77 -6.99 -5.86
CA GLN A 48 -12.83 -6.97 -6.98
C GLN A 48 -11.80 -5.84 -6.83
N GLU A 49 -12.23 -4.63 -6.50
CA GLU A 49 -11.33 -3.50 -6.26
C GLU A 49 -10.38 -3.78 -5.08
N MET A 50 -10.88 -4.35 -3.99
CA MET A 50 -10.05 -4.78 -2.87
C MET A 50 -8.97 -5.80 -3.27
N ARG A 51 -9.31 -6.79 -4.10
CA ARG A 51 -8.33 -7.77 -4.60
C ARG A 51 -7.23 -7.11 -5.41
N LEU A 52 -7.58 -6.11 -6.24
CA LEU A 52 -6.61 -5.36 -7.02
C LEU A 52 -5.68 -4.55 -6.11
N LEU A 53 -6.26 -3.82 -5.14
CA LEU A 53 -5.47 -3.01 -4.22
C LEU A 53 -4.54 -3.85 -3.33
N ASN A 54 -4.96 -5.05 -2.91
CA ASN A 54 -4.08 -5.96 -2.18
C ASN A 54 -2.87 -6.38 -3.03
N LYS A 55 -3.07 -6.72 -4.31
CA LYS A 55 -1.96 -7.03 -5.23
C LYS A 55 -1.03 -5.83 -5.41
N MET A 56 -1.58 -4.61 -5.50
CA MET A 56 -0.80 -3.38 -5.60
C MET A 56 0.02 -3.14 -4.32
N ALA A 57 -0.57 -3.35 -3.15
CA ALA A 57 0.12 -3.22 -1.86
C ALA A 57 1.28 -4.21 -1.75
N ASP A 58 1.10 -5.47 -2.17
CA ASP A 58 2.17 -6.47 -2.18
C ASP A 58 3.33 -6.06 -3.09
N GLN A 59 3.03 -5.53 -4.28
CA GLN A 59 4.05 -5.04 -5.21
C GLN A 59 4.79 -3.82 -4.63
N GLN A 60 4.06 -2.88 -4.05
CA GLN A 60 4.63 -1.69 -3.42
C GLN A 60 5.51 -2.06 -2.21
N ALA A 61 5.11 -3.04 -1.40
CA ALA A 61 5.90 -3.55 -0.29
C ALA A 61 7.23 -4.14 -0.77
N LYS A 62 7.23 -4.92 -1.85
CA LYS A 62 8.46 -5.45 -2.46
C LYS A 62 9.38 -4.33 -2.95
N ILE A 63 8.83 -3.30 -3.58
CA ILE A 63 9.61 -2.14 -4.03
C ILE A 63 10.23 -1.39 -2.84
N VAL A 64 9.47 -1.19 -1.76
CA VAL A 64 9.97 -0.58 -0.52
C VAL A 64 11.14 -1.40 0.04
N GLN A 65 10.98 -2.72 0.18
CA GLN A 65 12.06 -3.61 0.65
C GLN A 65 13.32 -3.53 -0.22
N LEU A 66 13.16 -3.50 -1.55
CA LEU A 66 14.30 -3.36 -2.48
C LEU A 66 15.06 -2.05 -2.27
N TYR A 67 14.35 -0.95 -2.04
CA TYR A 67 15.00 0.34 -1.78
C TYR A 67 15.60 0.42 -0.38
N GLU A 68 15.01 -0.22 0.63
CA GLU A 68 15.56 -0.30 1.99
C GLU A 68 16.85 -1.11 2.03
N ILE A 69 16.93 -2.24 1.33
CA ILE A 69 18.17 -3.04 1.21
C ILE A 69 19.29 -2.25 0.51
N ARG A 70 18.92 -1.39 -0.45
CA ARG A 70 19.89 -0.65 -1.28
C ARG A 70 20.42 0.62 -0.62
N LEU A 71 19.75 1.11 0.42
CA LEU A 71 20.28 2.17 1.26
C LEU A 71 21.06 1.49 2.40
N PRO A 72 22.41 1.48 2.37
CA PRO A 72 23.16 0.99 3.52
C PRO A 72 22.73 1.80 4.73
N SER A 73 22.31 1.11 5.78
CA SER A 73 21.89 1.69 7.05
C SER A 73 23.02 2.55 7.61
N LYS A 74 22.96 3.88 7.41
CA LYS A 74 23.60 4.85 8.30
C LYS A 74 22.80 4.88 9.60
N THR A 75 22.87 3.80 10.36
CA THR A 75 22.48 3.73 11.77
C THR A 75 23.52 2.88 12.46
N GLY A 76 24.62 3.53 12.82
CA GLY A 76 25.80 2.95 13.44
C GLY A 76 26.77 4.05 13.82
N SER A 77 26.30 5.02 14.61
CA SER A 77 27.12 5.95 15.38
C SER A 77 26.25 6.36 16.56
N ASP A 78 26.37 5.57 17.63
CA ASP A 78 26.13 6.05 19.00
C ASP A 78 27.18 7.13 19.35
#